data_AF-A0A955WZK5-F1
#
_entry.id   AF-A0A955WZK5-F1
#
_cell.length_a   1.000
_cell.length_b   1.000
_cell.length_c   1.000
_cell.angle_alpha   90.00
_cell.angle_beta   90.00
_cell.angle_gamma   90.00
#
_symmetry.space_group_name_H-M   'P 1'
#
loop_
_entity.id
_entity.type
_entity.pdbx_description
1 polymer ?
#
loop_
_entity_poly.entity_id
_entity_poly.type
_entity_poly.pdbx_seq_one_letter_code
_entity_poly.pdbx_strand_id
1 'polypeptide(L)'
;MRARCPAHPDADLKPAVVTAEDRFWGLDGTFTYGACPTCGTWVLDPRPAPADMGPYYARYYPEHELTQRAEAMRDKPIAQALGLEWLRALDVVKRLTKLRARPTAEQRLLDAGCGAGAFLRAMREQTGVKVQGVDFDPKCRDFAGATYQVPVDAGELAQQAYPAGHFHLVTSWHCLEHVYDPQAELTELARVLAPGGRLLVETPTAGWLGRLFRGRWLYLQAPTHLYHFTPATLQALVERAGLAVEAVRRPWLPSELAGSLLMALGLKGFAPRLLGRGGGWR
;
A
#
# COMPACT_ATOMS: atom_id res chain seq x y z
N MET A 1 1.56 14.42 -17.70
CA MET A 1 0.12 14.75 -17.78
C MET A 1 -0.24 15.54 -16.53
N ARG A 2 -1.05 16.62 -16.61
CA ARG A 2 -1.51 17.32 -15.39
C ARG A 2 -2.39 16.39 -14.57
N ALA A 3 -2.05 16.19 -13.30
CA ALA A 3 -2.82 15.35 -12.41
C ALA A 3 -4.04 16.10 -11.85
N ARG A 4 -5.06 15.35 -11.44
CA ARG A 4 -6.30 15.90 -10.87
C ARG A 4 -6.60 15.22 -9.53
N CYS A 5 -7.36 15.90 -8.68
CA CYS A 5 -7.85 15.28 -7.45
C CYS A 5 -8.92 14.22 -7.80
N PRO A 6 -8.82 12.97 -7.30
CA PRO A 6 -9.79 11.93 -7.63
C PRO A 6 -11.20 12.23 -7.09
N ALA A 7 -11.31 13.02 -6.01
CA ALA A 7 -12.61 13.43 -5.49
C ALA A 7 -13.18 14.71 -6.14
N HIS A 8 -12.31 15.55 -6.73
CA HIS A 8 -12.65 16.86 -7.28
C HIS A 8 -11.89 17.08 -8.60
N PRO A 9 -12.27 16.38 -9.69
CA PRO A 9 -11.50 16.38 -10.93
C PRO A 9 -11.45 17.76 -11.60
N ASP A 10 -12.48 18.58 -11.41
CA ASP A 10 -12.58 19.92 -11.99
C ASP A 10 -11.79 20.98 -11.22
N ALA A 11 -11.28 20.66 -10.03
CA ALA A 11 -10.52 21.60 -9.21
C ALA A 11 -9.05 21.67 -9.67
N ASP A 12 -8.59 22.88 -10.00
CA ASP A 12 -7.18 23.13 -10.26
C ASP A 12 -6.37 22.99 -8.96
N LEU A 13 -5.31 22.18 -9.01
CA LEU A 13 -4.44 21.96 -7.87
C LEU A 13 -3.65 23.23 -7.55
N LYS A 14 -3.54 23.56 -6.25
CA LYS A 14 -2.56 24.54 -5.77
C LYS A 14 -1.16 23.97 -6.05
N PRO A 15 -0.32 24.62 -6.86
CA PRO A 15 0.94 24.03 -7.32
C PRO A 15 1.98 23.90 -6.20
N ALA A 16 2.82 22.86 -6.30
CA ALA A 16 4.09 22.70 -5.57
C ALA A 16 4.05 22.96 -4.05
N VAL A 17 3.05 22.41 -3.35
CA VAL A 17 2.97 22.50 -1.88
C VAL A 17 4.14 21.74 -1.22
N VAL A 18 4.59 20.65 -1.86
CA VAL A 18 5.78 19.90 -1.43
C VAL A 18 6.62 19.53 -2.64
N THR A 19 7.93 19.63 -2.48
CA THR A 19 8.94 19.14 -3.42
C THR A 19 9.77 18.07 -2.74
N ALA A 20 10.06 16.98 -3.45
CA ALA A 20 10.87 15.87 -2.96
C ALA A 20 11.70 15.24 -4.07
N GLU A 21 12.78 14.58 -3.66
CA GLU A 21 13.54 13.63 -4.47
C GLU A 21 13.14 12.22 -4.05
N ASP A 22 13.42 11.23 -4.88
CA ASP A 22 13.33 9.85 -4.42
C ASP A 22 14.40 9.58 -3.34
N ARG A 23 13.98 8.89 -2.28
CA ARG A 23 14.81 8.57 -1.11
C ARG A 23 14.92 7.08 -0.84
N PHE A 24 14.15 6.26 -1.56
CA PHE A 24 14.05 4.83 -1.30
C PHE A 24 14.74 4.03 -2.39
N TRP A 25 14.70 4.52 -3.63
CA TRP A 25 15.08 3.72 -4.79
C TRP A 25 16.28 4.29 -5.54
N GLY A 26 16.82 5.44 -5.13
CA GLY A 26 17.98 6.08 -5.78
C GLY A 26 17.65 6.54 -7.20
N LEU A 27 16.46 7.07 -7.42
CA LEU A 27 15.99 7.56 -8.72
C LEU A 27 16.25 9.06 -8.84
N ASP A 28 16.82 9.45 -9.97
CA ASP A 28 17.08 10.84 -10.28
C ASP A 28 15.77 11.56 -10.62
N GLY A 29 15.58 12.75 -10.06
CA GLY A 29 14.43 13.58 -10.37
C GLY A 29 13.96 14.42 -9.20
N THR A 30 13.28 15.51 -9.56
CA THR A 30 12.54 16.34 -8.60
C THR A 30 11.06 16.16 -8.85
N PHE A 31 10.33 15.80 -7.80
CA PHE A 31 8.92 15.50 -7.82
C PHE A 31 8.15 16.51 -6.98
N THR A 32 7.07 17.03 -7.54
CA THR A 32 6.25 18.05 -6.90
C THR A 32 4.85 17.55 -6.62
N TYR A 33 4.31 17.91 -5.46
CA TYR A 33 2.95 17.62 -5.07
C TYR A 33 2.14 18.91 -5.01
N GLY A 34 1.07 18.97 -5.79
CA GLY A 34 0.03 19.98 -5.64
C GLY A 34 -0.98 19.58 -4.57
N ALA A 35 -1.79 20.51 -4.07
CA ALA A 35 -2.87 20.23 -3.14
C ALA A 35 -4.23 20.65 -3.71
N CYS A 36 -5.23 19.77 -3.57
CA CYS A 36 -6.60 20.11 -3.93
C CYS A 36 -7.12 21.26 -3.05
N PRO A 37 -7.67 22.35 -3.62
CA PRO A 37 -8.16 23.49 -2.85
C PRO A 37 -9.41 23.13 -2.01
N THR A 38 -10.18 22.13 -2.44
CA THR A 38 -11.44 21.73 -1.79
C THR A 38 -11.21 20.79 -0.62
N CYS A 39 -10.44 19.71 -0.82
CA CYS A 39 -10.28 18.66 0.21
C CYS A 39 -8.87 18.54 0.78
N GLY A 40 -7.88 19.24 0.24
CA GLY A 40 -6.51 19.24 0.74
C GLY A 40 -5.69 17.99 0.42
N THR A 41 -6.22 17.03 -0.34
CA THR A 41 -5.46 15.87 -0.84
C THR A 41 -4.24 16.33 -1.63
N TRP A 42 -3.07 15.76 -1.32
CA TRP A 42 -1.88 16.01 -2.14
C TRP A 42 -1.85 15.06 -3.32
N VAL A 43 -1.43 15.58 -4.47
CA VAL A 43 -1.39 14.87 -5.74
C VAL A 43 -0.04 15.14 -6.39
N LEU A 44 0.66 14.10 -6.80
CA LEU A 44 1.89 14.22 -7.58
C LEU A 44 1.57 14.90 -8.92
N ASP A 45 2.17 16.06 -9.18
CA ASP A 45 1.94 16.86 -10.39
C ASP A 45 3.20 17.63 -10.81
N PRO A 46 3.73 17.43 -12.05
CA PRO A 46 3.28 16.44 -13.03
C PRO A 46 3.56 15.01 -12.57
N ARG A 47 2.58 14.11 -12.71
CA ARG A 47 2.83 12.67 -12.50
C ARG A 47 3.40 12.01 -13.76
N PRO A 48 4.34 11.05 -13.62
CA PRO A 48 4.76 10.20 -14.72
C PRO A 48 3.57 9.47 -15.37
N ALA A 49 3.66 9.14 -16.65
CA ALA A 49 2.64 8.29 -17.27
C ALA A 49 2.79 6.84 -16.78
N PRO A 50 1.72 6.01 -16.80
CA PRO A 50 1.80 4.61 -16.37
C PRO A 50 2.92 3.82 -17.07
N ALA A 51 3.11 4.05 -18.38
CA ALA A 51 4.17 3.42 -19.16
C ALA A 51 5.59 3.77 -18.68
N ASP A 52 5.75 4.94 -18.05
CA ASP A 52 7.03 5.42 -17.54
C ASP A 52 7.29 4.98 -16.09
N MET A 53 6.30 4.35 -15.43
CA MET A 53 6.42 3.94 -14.02
C MET A 53 7.25 2.66 -13.83
N GLY A 54 7.47 1.88 -14.89
CA GLY A 54 8.18 0.59 -14.84
C GLY A 54 9.52 0.64 -14.08
N PRO A 55 10.44 1.57 -14.39
CA PRO A 55 11.71 1.72 -13.67
C PRO A 55 11.54 2.03 -12.17
N TYR A 56 10.50 2.78 -11.80
CA TYR A 56 10.22 3.13 -10.41
C TYR A 56 9.73 1.92 -9.61
N TYR A 57 8.87 1.10 -10.21
CA TYR A 57 8.36 -0.12 -9.59
C TYR A 57 9.36 -1.28 -9.59
N ALA A 58 10.23 -1.40 -10.60
CA ALA A 58 11.24 -2.46 -10.68
C ALA A 58 12.20 -2.46 -9.47
N ARG A 59 12.40 -1.30 -8.84
CA ARG A 59 13.21 -1.14 -7.63
C ARG A 59 12.41 -1.36 -6.34
N TYR A 60 11.07 -1.32 -6.40
CA TYR A 60 10.20 -1.44 -5.22
C TYR A 60 10.22 -2.85 -4.61
N TYR A 61 10.35 -3.89 -5.45
CA TYR A 61 10.62 -5.29 -5.07
C TYR A 61 11.91 -5.80 -5.74
N PRO A 62 13.08 -5.53 -5.15
CA PRO A 62 14.34 -6.01 -5.70
C PRO A 62 14.39 -7.53 -5.67
N GLU A 63 14.70 -8.17 -6.80
CA GLU A 63 14.77 -9.62 -6.91
C GLU A 63 15.74 -10.24 -5.90
N HIS A 64 16.88 -9.59 -5.67
CA HIS A 64 17.85 -10.04 -4.67
C HIS A 64 17.28 -10.05 -3.24
N GLU A 65 16.39 -9.13 -2.87
CA GLU A 65 15.74 -9.14 -1.55
C GLU A 65 14.77 -10.33 -1.45
N LEU A 66 14.00 -10.60 -2.51
CA LEU A 66 13.12 -11.76 -2.57
C LEU A 66 13.91 -13.06 -2.52
N THR A 67 15.02 -13.18 -3.24
CA THR A 67 15.90 -14.35 -3.20
C THR A 67 16.51 -14.56 -1.82
N GLN A 68 17.09 -13.52 -1.20
CA GLN A 68 17.64 -13.61 0.16
C GLN A 68 16.58 -14.02 1.19
N ARG A 69 15.35 -13.53 1.04
CA ARG A 69 14.21 -13.94 1.88
C ARG A 69 13.86 -15.41 1.65
N ALA A 70 13.80 -15.85 0.39
CA ALA A 70 13.51 -17.25 0.05
C ALA A 70 14.58 -18.20 0.62
N GLU A 71 15.85 -17.82 0.54
CA GLU A 71 16.97 -18.55 1.15
C GLU A 71 16.85 -18.57 2.68
N ALA A 72 16.63 -17.42 3.32
CA ALA A 72 16.44 -17.34 4.77
C ALA A 72 15.25 -18.20 5.24
N MET A 73 14.18 -18.31 4.43
CA MET A 73 13.01 -19.15 4.71
C MET A 73 13.30 -20.65 4.63
N ARG A 74 14.35 -21.09 3.91
CA ARG A 74 14.80 -22.49 3.90
C ARG A 74 15.56 -22.86 5.17
N ASP A 75 16.37 -21.93 5.66
CA ASP A 75 17.36 -22.22 6.70
C ASP A 75 16.96 -21.74 8.10
N LYS A 76 15.95 -20.87 8.22
CA LYS A 76 15.58 -20.21 9.48
C LYS A 76 14.08 -20.29 9.78
N PRO A 77 13.69 -20.29 11.06
CA PRO A 77 12.30 -20.09 11.46
C PRO A 77 11.71 -18.82 10.84
N ILE A 78 10.43 -18.86 10.47
CA ILE A 78 9.73 -17.77 9.75
C ILE A 78 9.89 -16.38 10.39
N ALA A 79 9.80 -16.29 11.73
CA ALA A 79 9.96 -15.02 12.43
C ALA A 79 11.37 -14.41 12.25
N GLN A 80 12.37 -15.26 12.04
CA GLN A 80 13.75 -14.84 11.78
C GLN A 80 13.99 -14.58 10.30
N ALA A 81 13.37 -15.35 9.41
CA ALA A 81 13.48 -15.19 7.96
C ALA A 81 12.77 -13.93 7.44
N LEU A 82 11.62 -13.58 8.04
CA LEU A 82 10.79 -12.44 7.63
C LEU A 82 10.92 -11.22 8.54
N GLY A 83 11.47 -11.39 9.75
CA GLY A 83 11.75 -10.32 10.69
C GLY A 83 10.54 -9.41 10.97
N LEU A 84 10.73 -8.11 10.74
CA LEU A 84 9.75 -7.06 11.05
C LEU A 84 8.46 -7.15 10.20
N GLU A 85 8.54 -7.65 8.96
CA GLU A 85 7.35 -7.78 8.10
C GLU A 85 6.37 -8.82 8.65
N TRP A 86 6.88 -9.93 9.20
CA TRP A 86 6.04 -10.92 9.85
C TRP A 86 5.37 -10.38 11.12
N LEU A 87 6.12 -9.63 11.93
CA LEU A 87 5.56 -8.96 13.11
C LEU A 87 4.46 -7.96 12.72
N ARG A 88 4.63 -7.25 11.60
CA ARG A 88 3.61 -6.35 11.05
C ARG A 88 2.39 -7.11 10.55
N ALA A 89 2.58 -8.21 9.82
CA ALA A 89 1.48 -9.06 9.37
C ALA A 89 0.66 -9.56 10.57
N LEU A 90 1.32 -10.04 11.63
CA LEU A 90 0.65 -10.44 12.87
C LEU A 90 -0.04 -9.27 13.59
N ASP A 91 0.54 -8.08 13.57
CA ASP A 91 -0.12 -6.88 14.10
C ASP A 91 -1.38 -6.51 13.32
N VAL A 92 -1.36 -6.61 11.98
CA VAL A 92 -2.55 -6.44 11.14
C VAL A 92 -3.62 -7.46 11.52
N VAL A 93 -3.27 -8.75 11.66
CA VAL A 93 -4.21 -9.81 12.09
C VAL A 93 -4.84 -9.47 13.46
N LYS A 94 -4.04 -8.97 14.41
CA LYS A 94 -4.53 -8.51 15.71
C LYS A 94 -5.46 -7.29 15.58
N ARG A 95 -5.14 -6.35 14.70
CA ARG A 95 -6.00 -5.19 14.39
C ARG A 95 -7.34 -5.64 13.81
N LEU A 96 -7.39 -6.62 12.91
CA LEU A 96 -8.65 -7.18 12.38
C LEU A 96 -9.53 -7.74 13.49
N THR A 97 -8.94 -8.38 14.50
CA THR A 97 -9.69 -8.88 15.67
C THR A 97 -10.35 -7.72 16.44
N LYS A 98 -9.62 -6.63 16.67
CA LYS A 98 -10.15 -5.42 17.34
C LYS A 98 -11.27 -4.75 16.53
N LEU A 99 -11.19 -4.82 15.20
CA LEU A 99 -12.19 -4.29 14.29
C LEU A 99 -13.37 -5.24 14.06
N ARG A 100 -13.41 -6.40 14.73
CA ARG A 100 -14.41 -7.47 14.51
C ARG A 100 -14.52 -7.88 13.03
N ALA A 101 -13.39 -7.81 12.32
CA ALA A 101 -13.27 -8.12 10.90
C ALA A 101 -12.42 -9.38 10.66
N ARG A 102 -12.21 -10.22 11.68
CA ARG A 102 -11.45 -11.46 11.54
C ARG A 102 -12.32 -12.49 10.80
N PRO A 103 -11.88 -13.01 9.65
CA PRO A 103 -12.64 -13.99 8.89
C PRO A 103 -12.56 -15.38 9.52
N THR A 104 -13.49 -16.25 9.14
CA THR A 104 -13.52 -17.67 9.47
C THR A 104 -12.85 -18.51 8.36
N ALA A 105 -12.59 -19.79 8.64
CA ALA A 105 -12.02 -20.72 7.66
C ALA A 105 -12.94 -20.99 6.44
N GLU A 106 -14.24 -20.75 6.58
CA GLU A 106 -15.22 -20.94 5.50
C GLU A 106 -15.28 -19.74 4.54
N GLN A 107 -14.81 -18.59 5.01
CA GLN A 107 -14.81 -17.33 4.27
C GLN A 107 -13.63 -17.22 3.29
N ARG A 108 -13.72 -16.21 2.42
CA ARG A 108 -12.70 -15.89 1.42
C ARG A 108 -12.18 -14.47 1.63
N LEU A 109 -10.87 -14.33 1.60
CA LEU A 109 -10.15 -13.07 1.71
C LEU A 109 -9.46 -12.76 0.38
N LEU A 110 -9.63 -11.53 -0.11
CA LEU A 110 -8.80 -10.95 -1.17
C LEU A 110 -7.91 -9.85 -0.59
N ASP A 111 -6.62 -9.85 -0.92
CA ASP A 111 -5.71 -8.73 -0.65
C ASP A 111 -5.25 -8.13 -1.99
N ALA A 112 -5.63 -6.88 -2.25
CA ALA A 112 -5.28 -6.14 -3.47
C ALA A 112 -4.04 -5.28 -3.24
N GLY A 113 -2.99 -5.53 -4.03
CA GLY A 113 -1.64 -5.05 -3.77
C GLY A 113 -0.97 -5.84 -2.66
N CYS A 114 -1.07 -7.18 -2.70
CA CYS A 114 -0.64 -8.04 -1.60
C CYS A 114 0.89 -8.15 -1.43
N GLY A 115 1.66 -7.57 -2.37
CA GLY A 115 3.11 -7.74 -2.45
C GLY A 115 3.51 -9.20 -2.40
N ALA A 116 4.61 -9.48 -1.70
CA ALA A 116 5.15 -10.84 -1.53
C ALA A 116 4.25 -11.81 -0.74
N GLY A 117 3.05 -11.42 -0.30
CA GLY A 117 2.04 -12.33 0.28
C GLY A 117 2.22 -12.67 1.77
N ALA A 118 3.06 -11.91 2.51
CA ALA A 118 3.31 -12.18 3.93
C ALA A 118 2.04 -12.06 4.80
N PHE A 119 1.18 -11.07 4.49
CA PHE A 119 -0.11 -10.91 5.16
C PHE A 119 -1.06 -12.07 4.86
N LEU A 120 -1.18 -12.49 3.60
CA LEU A 120 -2.01 -13.63 3.19
C LEU A 120 -1.60 -14.91 3.92
N ARG A 121 -0.29 -15.17 4.01
CA ARG A 121 0.24 -16.29 4.78
C ARG A 121 -0.18 -16.22 6.25
N ALA A 122 0.04 -15.07 6.89
CA ALA A 122 -0.33 -14.88 8.29
C ALA A 122 -1.84 -15.08 8.50
N MET A 123 -2.69 -14.58 7.61
CA MET A 123 -4.13 -14.79 7.66
C MET A 123 -4.52 -16.26 7.58
N ARG A 124 -3.96 -16.99 6.60
CA ARG A 124 -4.20 -18.43 6.44
C ARG A 124 -3.77 -19.19 7.70
N GLU A 125 -2.57 -18.96 8.21
CA GLU A 125 -2.03 -19.69 9.37
C GLU A 125 -2.79 -19.37 10.67
N GLN A 126 -3.24 -18.12 10.85
CA GLN A 126 -3.91 -17.70 12.08
C GLN A 126 -5.42 -17.97 12.09
N THR A 127 -6.05 -18.16 10.93
CA THR A 127 -7.53 -18.24 10.84
C THR A 127 -8.06 -19.39 10.01
N GLY A 128 -7.23 -20.00 9.16
CA GLY A 128 -7.67 -20.99 8.18
C GLY A 128 -8.47 -20.40 7.00
N VAL A 129 -8.63 -19.08 6.91
CA VAL A 129 -9.37 -18.43 5.81
C VAL A 129 -8.78 -18.78 4.45
N LYS A 130 -9.64 -18.92 3.44
CA LYS A 130 -9.21 -19.08 2.05
C LYS A 130 -8.72 -17.72 1.54
N VAL A 131 -7.42 -17.64 1.26
CA VAL A 131 -6.76 -16.41 0.82
C VAL A 131 -6.57 -16.38 -0.68
N GLN A 132 -6.67 -15.20 -1.27
CA GLN A 132 -6.28 -14.85 -2.64
C GLN A 132 -5.56 -13.50 -2.60
N GLY A 133 -4.47 -13.37 -3.34
CA GLY A 133 -3.81 -12.09 -3.58
C GLY A 133 -3.90 -11.64 -5.03
N VAL A 134 -3.74 -10.35 -5.25
CA VAL A 134 -3.39 -9.81 -6.56
C VAL A 134 -2.33 -8.73 -6.38
N ASP A 135 -1.31 -8.75 -7.22
CA ASP A 135 -0.28 -7.71 -7.26
C ASP A 135 0.19 -7.49 -8.70
N PHE A 136 0.52 -6.24 -9.05
CA PHE A 136 0.92 -5.91 -10.41
C PHE A 136 2.32 -6.47 -10.76
N ASP A 137 3.18 -6.72 -9.76
CA ASP A 137 4.53 -7.26 -9.98
C ASP A 137 4.48 -8.81 -10.01
N PRO A 138 4.77 -9.46 -11.16
CA PRO A 138 4.77 -10.92 -11.24
C PRO A 138 5.78 -11.59 -10.31
N LYS A 139 6.84 -10.90 -9.89
CA LYS A 139 7.81 -11.43 -8.90
C LYS A 139 7.15 -11.70 -7.56
N CYS A 140 6.16 -10.90 -7.19
CA CYS A 140 5.39 -11.08 -5.95
C CYS A 140 4.59 -12.38 -6.00
N ARG A 141 3.93 -12.67 -7.13
CA ARG A 141 3.27 -13.97 -7.35
C ARG A 141 4.24 -15.12 -7.24
N ASP A 142 5.33 -15.06 -7.99
CA ASP A 142 6.28 -16.17 -8.10
C ASP A 142 6.89 -16.49 -6.73
N PHE A 143 7.26 -15.44 -5.97
CA PHE A 143 7.75 -15.58 -4.61
C PHE A 143 6.68 -16.12 -3.64
N ALA A 144 5.46 -15.57 -3.67
CA ALA A 144 4.39 -15.96 -2.76
C ALA A 144 3.95 -17.42 -2.97
N GLY A 145 3.87 -17.86 -4.23
CA GLY A 145 3.58 -19.25 -4.57
C GLY A 145 4.70 -20.20 -4.16
N ALA A 146 5.95 -19.89 -4.50
CA ALA A 146 7.09 -20.77 -4.23
C ALA A 146 7.47 -20.83 -2.74
N THR A 147 7.37 -19.72 -2.02
CA THR A 147 7.89 -19.59 -0.65
C THR A 147 6.80 -19.69 0.41
N TYR A 148 5.63 -19.08 0.17
CA TYR A 148 4.53 -19.05 1.13
C TYR A 148 3.39 -20.02 0.79
N GLN A 149 3.40 -20.58 -0.42
CA GLN A 149 2.36 -21.47 -0.92
C GLN A 149 0.97 -20.80 -0.88
N VAL A 150 0.90 -19.48 -1.10
CA VAL A 150 -0.36 -18.73 -1.18
C VAL A 150 -0.64 -18.33 -2.63
N PRO A 151 -1.90 -18.39 -3.08
CA PRO A 151 -2.25 -18.00 -4.45
C PRO A 151 -2.23 -16.46 -4.58
N VAL A 152 -1.57 -15.99 -5.63
CA VAL A 152 -1.48 -14.58 -6.01
C VAL A 152 -1.61 -14.51 -7.52
N ASP A 153 -2.46 -13.62 -8.03
CA ASP A 153 -2.51 -13.34 -9.45
C ASP A 153 -1.63 -12.13 -9.79
N ALA A 154 -1.01 -12.15 -10.97
CA ALA A 154 -0.16 -11.07 -11.43
C ALA A 154 -0.95 -10.13 -12.34
N GLY A 155 -0.87 -8.82 -12.06
CA GLY A 155 -1.51 -7.77 -12.85
C GLY A 155 -2.42 -6.87 -12.01
N GLU A 156 -3.22 -6.05 -12.68
CA GLU A 156 -4.16 -5.16 -12.01
C GLU A 156 -5.39 -5.94 -11.53
N LEU A 157 -6.02 -5.48 -10.44
CA LEU A 157 -7.24 -6.10 -9.90
C LEU A 157 -8.33 -6.23 -10.96
N ALA A 158 -8.60 -5.15 -11.70
CA ALA A 158 -9.64 -5.10 -12.73
C ALA A 158 -9.43 -6.10 -13.88
N GLN A 159 -8.20 -6.61 -14.08
CA GLN A 159 -7.87 -7.56 -15.13
C GLN A 159 -8.12 -9.01 -14.72
N GLN A 160 -8.25 -9.29 -13.42
CA GLN A 160 -8.39 -10.67 -12.91
C GLN A 160 -9.81 -11.23 -13.09
N ALA A 161 -10.79 -10.37 -13.38
CA ALA A 161 -12.19 -10.75 -13.62
C ALA A 161 -12.80 -11.64 -12.51
N TYR A 162 -12.46 -11.36 -11.24
CA TYR A 162 -13.02 -12.11 -10.12
C TYR A 162 -14.56 -12.04 -10.10
N PRO A 163 -15.26 -13.10 -9.64
CA PRO A 163 -16.72 -13.07 -9.58
C PRO A 163 -17.22 -11.96 -8.65
N ALA A 164 -18.33 -11.32 -9.02
CA ALA A 164 -18.97 -10.35 -8.16
C ALA A 164 -19.45 -11.03 -6.87
N GLY A 165 -19.37 -10.34 -5.74
CA GLY A 165 -19.88 -10.86 -4.47
C GLY A 165 -19.14 -12.08 -3.92
N HIS A 166 -17.87 -12.30 -4.28
CA HIS A 166 -17.14 -13.53 -4.00
C HIS A 166 -16.38 -13.53 -2.66
N PHE A 167 -15.81 -12.38 -2.27
CA PHE A 167 -14.94 -12.27 -1.11
C PHE A 167 -15.68 -11.69 0.09
N HIS A 168 -15.46 -12.27 1.28
CA HIS A 168 -16.12 -11.81 2.51
C HIS A 168 -15.30 -10.73 3.22
N LEU A 169 -13.99 -10.73 2.96
CA LEU A 169 -13.07 -9.71 3.42
C LEU A 169 -12.19 -9.30 2.24
N VAL A 170 -12.16 -8.02 1.95
CA VAL A 170 -11.25 -7.44 0.95
C VAL A 170 -10.34 -6.45 1.68
N THR A 171 -9.04 -6.56 1.46
CA THR A 171 -8.05 -5.65 2.03
C THR A 171 -7.22 -4.98 0.95
N SER A 172 -6.76 -3.76 1.22
CA SER A 172 -5.82 -3.02 0.38
C SER A 172 -4.91 -2.21 1.29
N TRP A 173 -3.68 -2.69 1.48
CA TRP A 173 -2.70 -2.08 2.38
C TRP A 173 -1.64 -1.34 1.58
N HIS A 174 -1.57 -0.02 1.70
CA HIS A 174 -0.56 0.80 1.02
C HIS A 174 -0.52 0.58 -0.50
N CYS A 175 -1.69 0.43 -1.12
CA CYS A 175 -1.83 0.17 -2.55
C CYS A 175 -2.59 1.31 -3.26
N LEU A 176 -3.68 1.80 -2.68
CA LEU A 176 -4.56 2.79 -3.33
C LEU A 176 -3.84 4.09 -3.72
N GLU A 177 -2.82 4.51 -2.96
CA GLU A 177 -1.99 5.69 -3.28
C GLU A 177 -1.16 5.55 -4.56
N HIS A 178 -0.94 4.34 -5.03
CA HIS A 178 -0.15 4.01 -6.21
C HIS A 178 -0.99 3.90 -7.48
N VAL A 179 -2.30 3.66 -7.35
CA VAL A 179 -3.19 3.40 -8.47
C VAL A 179 -3.56 4.69 -9.18
N TYR A 180 -3.54 4.70 -10.53
CA TYR A 180 -3.80 5.91 -11.31
C TYR A 180 -5.25 6.41 -11.21
N ASP A 181 -6.21 5.48 -11.10
CA ASP A 181 -7.63 5.73 -10.90
C ASP A 181 -8.14 5.05 -9.61
N PRO A 182 -8.02 5.73 -8.46
CA PRO A 182 -8.48 5.20 -7.17
C PRO A 182 -9.99 4.94 -7.12
N GLN A 183 -10.80 5.65 -7.91
CA GLN A 183 -12.24 5.47 -7.90
C GLN A 183 -12.63 4.18 -8.63
N ALA A 184 -11.99 3.88 -9.75
CA ALA A 184 -12.16 2.61 -10.45
C ALA A 184 -11.72 1.42 -9.58
N GLU A 185 -10.56 1.52 -8.92
CA GLU A 185 -10.05 0.48 -8.01
C GLU A 185 -11.05 0.20 -6.87
N LEU A 186 -11.53 1.24 -6.19
CA LEU A 186 -12.52 1.10 -5.11
C LEU A 186 -13.86 0.52 -5.61
N THR A 187 -14.28 0.86 -6.82
CA THR A 187 -15.49 0.32 -7.44
C THR A 187 -15.34 -1.18 -7.70
N GLU A 188 -14.16 -1.61 -8.16
CA GLU A 188 -13.86 -3.03 -8.38
C GLU A 188 -13.76 -3.80 -7.07
N LEU A 189 -13.08 -3.24 -6.05
CA LEU A 189 -13.03 -3.81 -4.70
C LEU A 189 -14.45 -3.97 -4.10
N ALA A 190 -15.34 -3.01 -4.32
CA ALA A 190 -16.74 -3.09 -3.90
C ALA A 190 -17.52 -4.18 -4.68
N ARG A 191 -17.30 -4.29 -5.99
CA ARG A 191 -17.98 -5.28 -6.85
C ARG A 191 -17.69 -6.72 -6.43
N VAL A 192 -16.43 -7.02 -6.10
CA VAL A 192 -16.01 -8.38 -5.72
C VAL A 192 -16.36 -8.74 -4.27
N LEU A 193 -16.78 -7.76 -3.46
CA LEU A 193 -17.16 -7.94 -2.07
C LEU A 193 -18.56 -8.58 -1.95
N ALA A 194 -18.64 -9.69 -1.24
CA ALA A 194 -19.89 -10.38 -0.92
C ALA A 194 -20.84 -9.48 -0.10
N PRO A 195 -22.17 -9.67 -0.23
CA PRO A 195 -23.12 -9.04 0.68
C PRO A 195 -22.77 -9.32 2.15
N GLY A 196 -22.71 -8.27 2.96
CA GLY A 196 -22.29 -8.36 4.37
C GLY A 196 -20.77 -8.51 4.58
N GLY A 197 -19.97 -8.51 3.51
CA GLY A 197 -18.52 -8.48 3.57
C GLY A 197 -17.96 -7.14 4.04
N ARG A 198 -16.68 -7.12 4.36
CA ARG A 198 -15.96 -5.90 4.80
C ARG A 198 -14.81 -5.55 3.86
N LEU A 199 -14.69 -4.28 3.53
CA LEU A 199 -13.51 -3.69 2.87
C LEU A 199 -12.68 -2.93 3.91
N LEU A 200 -11.38 -3.20 3.97
CA LEU A 200 -10.41 -2.41 4.73
C LEU A 200 -9.35 -1.83 3.79
N VAL A 201 -9.23 -0.51 3.79
CA VAL A 201 -8.23 0.21 3.00
C VAL A 201 -7.34 1.02 3.94
N GLU A 202 -6.02 0.90 3.78
CA GLU A 202 -5.03 1.70 4.48
C GLU A 202 -4.14 2.42 3.46
N THR A 203 -3.98 3.72 3.65
CA THR A 203 -3.17 4.58 2.79
C THR A 203 -2.56 5.69 3.65
N PRO A 204 -1.34 6.17 3.34
CA PRO A 204 -0.74 7.27 4.06
C PRO A 204 -1.55 8.55 3.86
N THR A 205 -1.55 9.40 4.88
CA THR A 205 -2.26 10.67 4.85
C THR A 205 -1.31 11.79 5.25
N ALA A 206 -1.23 12.83 4.40
CA ALA A 206 -0.43 14.03 4.64
C ALA A 206 -1.05 14.94 5.72
N GLY A 207 -1.21 14.37 6.92
CA GLY A 207 -1.67 15.06 8.11
C GLY A 207 -0.60 15.99 8.68
N TRP A 208 -0.58 16.14 10.00
CA TRP A 208 0.36 17.06 10.65
C TRP A 208 1.83 16.64 10.42
N LEU A 209 2.17 15.35 10.45
CA LEU A 209 3.53 14.86 10.17
C LEU A 209 3.97 15.14 8.74
N GLY A 210 3.13 14.81 7.74
CA GLY A 210 3.41 15.15 6.35
C GLY A 210 3.62 16.65 6.14
N ARG A 211 2.81 17.50 6.79
CA ARG A 211 2.94 18.97 6.72
C ARG A 211 4.19 19.49 7.42
N LEU A 212 4.58 18.88 8.54
CA LEU A 212 5.77 19.24 9.31
C LEU A 212 7.06 18.85 8.56
N PHE A 213 7.14 17.62 8.07
CA PHE A 213 8.35 17.07 7.45
C PHE A 213 8.44 17.32 5.93
N ARG A 214 7.31 17.61 5.26
CA ARG A 214 7.24 17.94 3.82
C ARG A 214 7.98 16.90 2.97
N GLY A 215 8.94 17.33 2.14
CA GLY A 215 9.77 16.47 1.29
C GLY A 215 10.64 15.45 2.02
N ARG A 216 10.71 15.52 3.36
CA ARG A 216 11.44 14.58 4.23
C ARG A 216 10.52 13.61 4.97
N TRP A 217 9.22 13.66 4.72
CA TRP A 217 8.27 12.76 5.36
C TRP A 217 8.43 11.32 4.87
N LEU A 218 8.49 10.37 5.80
CA LEU A 218 8.78 8.96 5.51
C LEU A 218 7.83 8.36 4.45
N TYR A 219 6.54 8.64 4.56
CA TYR A 219 5.53 8.08 3.68
C TYR A 219 5.27 8.90 2.42
N LEU A 220 6.03 9.98 2.17
CA LEU A 220 5.84 10.74 0.93
C LEU A 220 6.15 9.90 -0.31
N GLN A 221 7.21 9.08 -0.23
CA GLN A 221 7.65 8.08 -1.23
C GLN A 221 7.46 8.53 -2.69
N ALA A 222 8.01 9.69 -3.02
CA ALA A 222 7.98 10.18 -4.39
C ALA A 222 8.88 9.32 -5.30
N PRO A 223 8.48 9.01 -6.55
CA PRO A 223 7.20 9.36 -7.18
C PRO A 223 6.16 8.23 -7.15
N THR A 224 6.40 7.13 -6.42
CA THR A 224 5.51 5.97 -6.44
C THR A 224 4.16 6.26 -5.77
N HIS A 225 4.12 7.13 -4.75
CA HIS A 225 2.86 7.57 -4.14
C HIS A 225 2.28 8.75 -4.94
N LEU A 226 1.25 8.48 -5.74
CA LEU A 226 0.58 9.47 -6.57
C LEU A 226 -0.34 10.39 -5.75
N TYR A 227 -0.90 9.85 -4.66
CA TYR A 227 -1.89 10.54 -3.83
C TYR A 227 -1.55 10.43 -2.35
N HIS A 228 -1.81 11.52 -1.60
CA HIS A 228 -1.91 11.47 -0.14
C HIS A 228 -3.28 11.98 0.27
N PHE A 229 -4.21 11.04 0.47
CA PHE A 229 -5.60 11.34 0.75
C PHE A 229 -5.77 11.99 2.12
N THR A 230 -6.77 12.86 2.25
CA THR A 230 -7.32 13.20 3.56
C THR A 230 -8.35 12.14 3.97
N PRO A 231 -8.62 11.96 5.27
CA PRO A 231 -9.66 11.06 5.75
C PRO A 231 -11.01 11.28 5.06
N ALA A 232 -11.40 12.55 4.89
CA ALA A 232 -12.65 12.93 4.23
C ALA A 232 -12.66 12.56 2.74
N THR A 233 -11.55 12.77 2.03
CA THR A 233 -11.44 12.37 0.61
C THR A 233 -11.56 10.85 0.46
N LEU A 234 -10.83 10.07 1.28
CA LEU A 234 -10.88 8.62 1.19
C LEU A 234 -12.29 8.09 1.49
N GLN A 235 -12.93 8.62 2.54
CA GLN A 235 -14.31 8.30 2.88
C GLN A 235 -15.26 8.57 1.70
N ALA A 236 -15.17 9.76 1.10
CA ALA A 236 -16.02 10.11 -0.04
C ALA A 236 -15.81 9.20 -1.26
N LEU A 237 -14.58 8.76 -1.54
CA LEU A 237 -14.31 7.83 -2.64
C LEU A 237 -14.91 6.43 -2.37
N VAL A 238 -14.81 5.95 -1.13
CA VAL A 238 -15.42 4.67 -0.71
C VAL A 238 -16.95 4.74 -0.80
N GLU A 239 -17.56 5.84 -0.35
CA GLU A 239 -19.01 6.05 -0.43
C GLU A 239 -19.48 6.13 -1.90
N ARG A 240 -18.72 6.79 -2.78
CA ARG A 240 -18.99 6.81 -4.23
C ARG A 240 -18.89 5.44 -4.90
N ALA A 241 -18.09 4.52 -4.34
CA ALA A 241 -18.03 3.13 -4.78
C ALA A 241 -19.22 2.28 -4.31
N GLY A 242 -20.18 2.88 -3.59
CA GLY A 242 -21.41 2.21 -3.13
C GLY A 242 -21.28 1.50 -1.78
N LEU A 243 -20.22 1.76 -1.02
CA LEU A 243 -19.99 1.17 0.30
C LEU A 243 -20.28 2.17 1.43
N ALA A 244 -20.81 1.68 2.55
CA ALA A 244 -20.95 2.49 3.76
C ALA A 244 -19.66 2.45 4.59
N VAL A 245 -19.20 3.61 5.05
CA VAL A 245 -18.00 3.70 5.90
C VAL A 245 -18.39 3.56 7.36
N GLU A 246 -18.05 2.42 7.97
CA GLU A 246 -18.32 2.18 9.40
C GLU A 246 -17.34 2.94 10.31
N ALA A 247 -16.09 3.09 9.88
CA ALA A 247 -15.03 3.62 10.73
C ALA A 247 -13.85 4.15 9.91
N VAL A 248 -13.38 5.34 10.28
CA VAL A 248 -12.06 5.84 9.88
C VAL A 248 -11.18 5.89 11.12
N ARG A 249 -9.96 5.37 11.01
CA ARG A 249 -8.98 5.32 12.10
C ARG A 249 -7.64 5.80 11.58
N ARG A 250 -6.89 6.46 12.46
CA ARG A 250 -5.52 6.89 12.18
C ARG A 250 -4.63 6.29 13.28
N PRO A 251 -4.01 5.12 13.02
CA PRO A 251 -3.12 4.54 14.02
C PRO A 251 -1.97 5.52 14.26
N TRP A 252 -1.64 5.76 15.53
CA TRP A 252 -0.42 6.48 15.84
C TRP A 252 0.76 5.54 15.59
N LEU A 253 1.61 5.92 14.63
CA LEU A 253 2.76 5.12 14.22
C LEU A 253 4.03 5.86 14.68
N PRO A 254 4.62 5.52 15.85
CA PRO A 254 5.88 6.13 16.28
C PRO A 254 7.00 5.95 15.24
N SER A 255 6.92 4.88 14.45
CA SER A 255 7.81 4.62 13.32
C SER A 255 7.73 5.71 12.24
N GLU A 256 6.57 6.33 12.02
CA GLU A 256 6.41 7.44 11.07
C GLU A 256 7.21 8.66 11.53
N LEU A 257 7.06 9.04 12.80
CA LEU A 257 7.78 10.16 13.39
C LEU A 257 9.29 9.88 13.41
N ALA A 258 9.71 8.72 13.92
CA ALA A 258 11.11 8.35 14.00
C ALA A 258 11.76 8.29 12.61
N GLY A 259 11.10 7.63 11.64
CA GLY A 259 11.59 7.55 10.26
C GLY A 259 11.66 8.92 9.58
N SER A 260 10.66 9.78 9.78
CA SER A 260 10.66 11.14 9.21
C SER A 260 11.74 12.03 9.83
N LEU A 261 12.02 11.86 11.13
CA LEU A 261 13.12 12.56 11.79
C LEU A 261 14.48 12.11 11.23
N LEU A 262 14.70 10.80 11.07
CA LEU A 262 15.93 10.28 10.46
C LEU A 262 16.11 10.78 9.02
N MET A 263 15.03 10.81 8.24
CA MET A 263 15.02 11.39 6.89
C MET A 263 15.34 12.89 6.91
N ALA A 264 14.85 13.63 7.89
CA ALA A 264 15.13 15.05 8.03
C ALA A 264 16.60 15.32 8.39
N LEU A 265 17.21 14.45 9.20
CA LEU A 265 18.62 14.48 9.59
C LEU A 265 19.57 13.95 8.49
N GLY A 266 19.05 13.51 7.34
CA GLY A 266 19.89 13.01 6.23
C GLY A 266 20.46 11.60 6.44
N LEU A 267 19.98 10.86 7.45
CA LEU A 267 20.41 9.50 7.77
C LEU A 267 19.71 8.47 6.87
N LYS A 268 19.86 8.65 5.55
CA LYS A 268 19.12 7.94 4.48
C LYS A 268 19.17 6.41 4.62
N GLY A 269 20.29 5.84 5.05
CA GLY A 269 20.49 4.38 5.15
C GLY A 269 19.76 3.68 6.32
N PHE A 270 19.23 4.42 7.30
CA PHE A 270 18.63 3.82 8.50
C PHE A 270 17.09 3.67 8.41
N ALA A 271 16.42 4.54 7.64
CA ALA A 271 14.96 4.55 7.52
C ALA A 271 14.36 3.36 6.71
N PRO A 272 14.98 2.85 5.62
CA PRO A 272 14.50 1.64 4.93
C PRO A 272 14.56 0.40 5.84
N ARG A 273 15.60 0.28 6.68
CA ARG A 273 15.74 -0.80 7.67
C ARG A 273 14.62 -0.79 8.71
N LEU A 274 14.18 0.40 9.14
CA LEU A 274 12.99 0.55 10.02
C LEU A 274 11.68 0.18 9.31
N LEU A 275 11.62 0.27 7.98
CA LEU A 275 10.50 -0.20 7.16
C LEU A 275 10.61 -1.69 6.80
N GLY A 276 11.60 -2.44 7.31
CA GLY A 276 11.78 -3.86 6.98
C GLY A 276 12.31 -4.08 5.55
N ARG A 277 12.71 -3.02 4.85
CA ARG A 277 13.29 -3.08 3.50
C ARG A 277 14.80 -2.99 3.63
N GLY A 278 15.45 -4.15 3.50
CA GLY A 278 16.86 -4.35 3.80
C GLY A 278 17.66 -4.51 2.51
N GLY A 279 18.14 -3.41 1.95
CA GLY A 279 19.15 -3.41 0.89
C GLY A 279 20.36 -2.58 1.32
N GLY A 280 21.56 -3.16 1.26
CA GLY A 280 22.81 -2.47 1.54
C GLY A 280 23.12 -1.45 0.45
N TRP A 281 23.18 -0.17 0.83
CA TRP A 281 23.64 0.91 -0.03
C TRP A 281 25.16 0.79 -0.18
N ARG A 282 25.65 0.66 -1.41
CA ARG A 282 26.99 1.12 -1.76
C ARG A 282 26.87 2.54 -2.29
#